data_AF-A0A6N7ALJ7-F1
#
_entry.id   AF-A0A6N7ALJ7-F1
#
_cell.length_a   1.000
_cell.length_b   1.000
_cell.length_c   1.000
_cell.angle_alpha   90.00
_cell.angle_beta   90.00
_cell.angle_gamma   90.00
#
_symmetry.space_group_name_H-M   'P 1'
#
loop_
_entity.id
_entity.type
_entity.pdbx_description
1 polymer ?
#
loop_
_entity_poly.entity_id
_entity_poly.type
_entity_poly.pdbx_seq_one_letter_code
_entity_poly.pdbx_strand_id
1 'polypeptide(L)'
;MYDAGDAFRLLGAVGAVQNAKKTVTLTGDYETTFGSTMEIKFEGSPDDAKPVKDFIEPQLRAAKDKNMTAIFAIEFNGGLPMSGDAPEKLAERLSRFASGAAYVSATAEAVMTTEARV
;
A
#
# COMPACT_ATOMS: atom_id res chain seq x y z
N MET A 1 -18.63 -6.42 -1.76
CA MET A 1 -18.04 -7.75 -1.49
C MET A 1 -16.54 -7.57 -1.50
N TYR A 2 -15.84 -8.01 -0.45
CA TYR A 2 -14.38 -7.90 -0.37
C TYR A 2 -13.75 -8.88 -1.37
N ASP A 3 -12.85 -8.38 -2.23
CA ASP A 3 -12.03 -9.19 -3.12
C ASP A 3 -10.58 -9.07 -2.61
N ALA A 4 -9.95 -10.20 -2.28
CA ALA A 4 -8.58 -10.22 -1.77
C ALA A 4 -7.56 -9.63 -2.79
N GLY A 5 -7.92 -9.60 -4.07
CA GLY A 5 -7.18 -8.88 -5.11
C GLY A 5 -7.14 -7.35 -4.90
N ASP A 6 -8.10 -6.79 -4.15
CA ASP A 6 -8.20 -5.35 -3.87
C ASP A 6 -7.00 -4.84 -3.07
N ALA A 7 -6.41 -5.70 -2.23
CA ALA A 7 -5.21 -5.38 -1.46
C ALA A 7 -4.05 -4.90 -2.35
N PHE A 8 -4.01 -5.33 -3.61
CA PHE A 8 -2.95 -5.01 -4.53
C PHE A 8 -3.20 -3.75 -5.38
N ARG A 9 -4.41 -3.17 -5.34
CA ARG A 9 -4.79 -2.05 -6.22
C ARG A 9 -3.90 -0.82 -6.08
N LEU A 10 -3.38 -0.58 -4.88
CA LEU A 10 -2.54 0.59 -4.58
C LEU A 10 -1.06 0.41 -4.95
N LEU A 11 -0.58 -0.79 -5.31
CA LEU A 11 0.82 -1.03 -5.64
C LEU A 11 1.34 -0.09 -6.74
N GLY A 12 0.57 0.06 -7.82
CA GLY A 12 0.94 0.95 -8.93
C GLY A 12 0.90 2.44 -8.54
N ALA A 13 -0.16 2.86 -7.84
CA ALA A 13 -0.35 4.24 -7.42
C ALA A 13 0.73 4.72 -6.45
N VAL A 14 1.08 3.88 -5.46
CA VAL A 14 2.13 4.13 -4.47
C VAL A 14 3.51 4.04 -5.11
N GLY A 15 3.76 3.05 -5.98
CA GLY A 15 5.03 2.90 -6.69
C GLY A 15 5.40 4.14 -7.53
N ALA A 16 4.40 4.80 -8.11
CA ALA A 16 4.57 6.01 -8.92
C ALA A 16 4.78 7.30 -8.10
N VAL A 17 4.75 7.26 -6.76
CA VAL A 17 5.05 8.44 -5.93
C VAL A 17 6.54 8.75 -6.03
N GLN A 18 6.82 10.01 -6.41
CA GLN A 18 8.18 10.53 -6.58
C GLN A 18 8.69 11.15 -5.29
N ASN A 19 10.02 11.29 -5.19
CA ASN A 19 10.71 11.89 -4.04
C ASN A 19 10.29 11.31 -2.68
N ALA A 20 10.00 10.01 -2.64
CA ALA A 20 9.63 9.31 -1.43
C ALA A 20 10.24 7.91 -1.42
N LYS A 21 10.58 7.43 -0.22
CA LYS A 21 10.78 6.01 0.05
C LYS A 21 9.40 5.37 0.23
N LYS A 22 9.20 4.20 -0.39
CA LYS A 22 7.93 3.49 -0.34
C LYS A 22 8.17 2.07 0.13
N THR A 23 7.36 1.62 1.08
CA THR A 23 7.36 0.24 1.54
C THR A 23 5.94 -0.30 1.51
N VAL A 24 5.84 -1.62 1.34
CA VAL A 24 4.59 -2.36 1.43
C VAL A 24 4.80 -3.58 2.32
N THR A 25 3.81 -3.82 3.17
CA THR A 25 3.67 -5.05 3.95
C THR A 25 2.42 -5.77 3.45
N LEU A 26 2.58 -7.02 3.02
CA LEU A 26 1.47 -7.90 2.65
C LEU A 26 1.37 -8.99 3.71
N THR A 27 0.18 -9.17 4.27
CA THR A 27 -0.12 -10.25 5.21
C THR A 27 -1.44 -10.88 4.85
N GLY A 28 -1.51 -12.20 4.81
CA GLY A 28 -2.75 -12.88 4.51
C GLY A 28 -2.62 -14.39 4.61
N ASP A 29 -3.71 -15.05 4.31
CA ASP A 29 -3.85 -16.49 4.40
C ASP A 29 -4.93 -16.97 3.42
N TYR A 30 -4.85 -18.25 3.07
CA TYR A 30 -5.92 -18.90 2.32
C TYR A 30 -6.06 -20.38 2.63
N GLU A 31 -7.28 -20.89 2.49
CA GLU A 31 -7.61 -22.31 2.55
C GLU A 31 -7.91 -22.84 1.14
N THR A 32 -7.23 -23.91 0.76
CA THR A 32 -7.51 -24.63 -0.50
C THR A 32 -8.84 -25.38 -0.43
N THR A 33 -9.39 -25.78 -1.57
CA THR A 33 -10.64 -26.57 -1.64
C THR A 33 -10.60 -27.87 -0.83
N PHE A 34 -9.41 -28.44 -0.64
CA PHE A 34 -9.19 -29.67 0.12
C PHE A 34 -8.82 -29.44 1.60
N GLY A 35 -8.90 -28.20 2.09
CA GLY A 35 -8.69 -27.87 3.50
C GLY A 35 -7.24 -27.63 3.93
N SER A 36 -6.28 -27.62 3.00
CA SER A 36 -4.91 -27.19 3.31
C SER A 36 -4.82 -25.68 3.42
N THR A 37 -4.00 -25.17 4.34
CA THR A 37 -3.82 -23.73 4.58
C THR A 37 -2.45 -23.23 4.08
N MET A 38 -2.39 -21.94 3.76
CA MET A 38 -1.16 -21.21 3.42
C MET A 38 -1.19 -19.85 4.11
N GLU A 39 -0.05 -19.43 4.65
CA GLU A 39 0.16 -18.10 5.22
C GLU A 39 1.17 -17.30 4.39
N ILE A 40 0.95 -16.00 4.28
CA ILE A 40 1.73 -15.09 3.45
C ILE A 40 2.18 -13.92 4.30
N LYS A 41 3.49 -13.66 4.28
CA LYS A 41 4.10 -12.44 4.80
C LYS A 41 5.14 -11.92 3.83
N PHE A 42 5.00 -10.67 3.41
CA PHE A 42 5.97 -9.96 2.59
C PHE A 42 6.20 -8.56 3.15
N GLU A 43 7.46 -8.12 3.19
CA GLU A 43 7.86 -6.75 3.55
C GLU A 43 8.92 -6.30 2.54
N GLY A 44 8.68 -5.19 1.85
CA GLY A 44 9.60 -4.74 0.80
C GLY A 44 9.12 -3.51 0.05
N SER A 45 9.62 -3.31 -1.17
CA SER A 45 9.18 -2.21 -2.03
C SER A 45 7.91 -2.57 -2.80
N PRO A 46 7.09 -1.58 -3.23
CA PRO A 46 5.96 -1.83 -4.12
C PRO A 46 6.35 -2.48 -5.46
N ASP A 47 7.57 -2.26 -5.94
CA ASP A 47 8.05 -2.89 -7.19
C ASP A 47 8.36 -4.37 -6.99
N ASP A 48 9.01 -4.72 -5.88
CA ASP A 48 9.30 -6.12 -5.52
C ASP A 48 8.04 -6.91 -5.17
N ALA A 49 6.97 -6.22 -4.73
CA ALA A 49 5.68 -6.85 -4.45
C ALA A 49 4.89 -7.22 -5.71
N LYS A 50 5.22 -6.68 -6.89
CA LYS A 50 4.54 -7.01 -8.17
C LYS A 50 4.63 -8.51 -8.51
N PRO A 51 5.82 -9.15 -8.55
CA PRO A 51 5.91 -10.58 -8.81
C PRO A 51 5.23 -11.42 -7.71
N VAL A 52 5.23 -10.96 -6.44
CA VAL A 52 4.53 -11.65 -5.35
C VAL A 52 3.02 -11.63 -5.57
N LYS A 53 2.46 -10.48 -5.95
CA LYS A 53 1.06 -10.35 -6.37
C LYS A 53 0.74 -11.32 -7.50
N ASP A 54 1.54 -11.35 -8.56
CA ASP A 54 1.28 -12.19 -9.74
C ASP A 54 1.31 -13.68 -9.39
N PHE A 55 2.12 -14.08 -8.40
CA PHE A 55 2.15 -15.44 -7.87
C PHE A 55 0.92 -15.79 -7.00
N ILE A 56 0.53 -14.88 -6.09
CA ILE A 56 -0.50 -15.14 -5.08
C ILE A 56 -1.93 -14.93 -5.60
N GLU A 57 -2.15 -13.95 -6.48
CA GLU A 57 -3.49 -13.58 -6.96
C GLU A 57 -4.28 -14.77 -7.57
N PRO A 58 -3.68 -15.65 -8.40
CA PRO A 58 -4.36 -16.87 -8.87
C PRO A 58 -4.74 -17.83 -7.74
N GLN A 59 -3.90 -17.95 -6.71
CA GLN A 59 -4.15 -18.85 -5.57
C GLN A 59 -5.34 -18.36 -4.73
N LEU A 60 -5.39 -17.05 -4.44
CA LEU A 60 -6.52 -16.44 -3.74
C LEU A 60 -7.83 -16.61 -4.52
N ARG A 61 -7.81 -16.42 -5.84
CA ARG A 61 -8.99 -16.63 -6.68
C ARG A 61 -9.52 -18.07 -6.61
N ALA A 62 -8.62 -19.05 -6.58
CA ALA A 62 -8.96 -20.47 -6.48
C ALA A 62 -9.28 -20.95 -5.05
N ALA A 63 -8.91 -20.17 -4.03
CA ALA A 63 -9.08 -20.55 -2.63
C ALA A 63 -10.56 -20.53 -2.17
N LYS A 64 -10.88 -21.50 -1.30
CA LYS A 64 -12.18 -21.66 -0.65
C LYS A 64 -12.43 -20.54 0.36
N ASP A 65 -11.44 -20.25 1.20
CA ASP A 65 -11.41 -19.10 2.09
C ASP A 65 -10.11 -18.34 1.91
N LYS A 66 -10.13 -17.02 2.09
CA LYS A 66 -9.02 -16.13 1.78
C LYS A 66 -9.13 -14.79 2.50
N ASN A 67 -7.98 -14.32 2.98
CA ASN A 67 -7.81 -13.00 3.54
C ASN A 67 -6.49 -12.39 3.07
N MET A 68 -6.48 -11.10 2.75
CA MET A 68 -5.27 -10.39 2.32
C MET A 68 -5.30 -8.92 2.73
N THR A 69 -4.30 -8.50 3.48
CA THR A 69 -4.10 -7.11 3.87
C THR A 69 -2.83 -6.58 3.25
N ALA A 70 -2.90 -5.38 2.69
CA ALA A 70 -1.75 -4.63 2.23
C ALA A 70 -1.68 -3.30 2.99
N ILE A 71 -0.52 -3.03 3.58
CA ILE A 71 -0.22 -1.76 4.25
C ILE A 71 0.88 -1.08 3.46
N PHE A 72 0.62 0.15 3.04
CA PHE A 72 1.57 0.98 2.29
C PHE A 72 2.08 2.11 3.18
N ALA A 73 3.38 2.34 3.19
CA ALA A 73 3.98 3.51 3.81
C ALA A 73 4.73 4.33 2.76
N ILE A 74 4.55 5.65 2.83
CA ILE A 74 5.19 6.63 1.96
C ILE A 74 5.92 7.63 2.86
N GLU A 75 7.24 7.70 2.73
CA GLU A 75 8.09 8.61 3.48
C GLU A 75 8.71 9.61 2.49
N PHE A 76 8.23 10.86 2.49
CA PHE A 76 8.69 11.90 1.57
C PHE A 76 10.04 12.47 2.00
N ASN A 77 11.01 12.51 1.07
CA ASN A 77 12.32 13.10 1.33
C ASN A 77 12.17 14.62 1.51
N GLY A 78 12.32 15.11 2.74
CA GLY A 78 12.13 16.52 3.09
C GLY A 78 10.68 16.91 3.42
N GLY A 79 9.79 15.92 3.64
CA GLY A 79 8.38 16.15 3.94
C GLY A 79 7.51 16.34 2.70
N LEU A 80 6.19 16.30 2.88
CA LEU A 80 5.24 16.61 1.82
C LEU A 80 5.11 18.13 1.70
N PRO A 81 5.40 18.75 0.54
CA PRO A 81 5.20 20.19 0.37
C PRO A 81 3.72 20.55 0.57
N MET A 82 3.45 21.39 1.56
CA MET A 82 2.08 21.88 1.85
C MET A 82 1.69 23.09 1.00
N SER A 83 2.64 23.65 0.25
CA SER A 83 2.40 24.71 -0.74
C SER A 83 2.17 24.10 -2.13
N GLY A 84 1.20 24.64 -2.88
CA GLY A 84 0.87 24.15 -4.22
C GLY A 84 -0.21 23.08 -4.21
N ASP A 85 -0.20 22.17 -5.19
CA ASP A 85 -1.23 21.15 -5.40
C ASP A 85 -0.76 19.70 -5.16
N ALA A 86 0.39 19.53 -4.51
CA ALA A 86 0.99 18.23 -4.26
C ALA A 86 0.14 17.32 -3.34
N PRO A 87 -0.43 17.82 -2.23
CA PRO A 87 -1.32 17.03 -1.38
C PRO A 87 -2.60 16.59 -2.12
N GLU A 88 -3.21 17.49 -2.89
CA GLU A 88 -4.43 17.23 -3.64
C GLU A 88 -4.18 16.20 -4.75
N LYS A 89 -3.07 16.31 -5.48
CA LYS A 89 -2.67 15.32 -6.50
C LYS A 89 -2.39 13.95 -5.90
N LEU A 90 -1.80 13.89 -4.71
CA LEU A 90 -1.59 12.64 -4.00
C LEU A 90 -2.93 12.02 -3.58
N ALA A 91 -3.81 12.81 -2.97
CA ALA A 91 -5.14 12.37 -2.56
C ALA A 91 -5.98 11.90 -3.76
N GLU A 92 -5.99 12.65 -4.85
CA GLU A 92 -6.67 12.29 -6.10
C GLU A 92 -6.10 10.98 -6.67
N ARG A 93 -4.77 10.82 -6.69
CA ARG A 93 -4.14 9.59 -7.17
C ARG A 93 -4.56 8.39 -6.34
N LEU A 94 -4.50 8.48 -5.00
CA LEU A 94 -4.80 7.35 -4.12
C LEU A 94 -6.30 7.00 -4.12
N SER A 95 -7.17 8.01 -4.13
CA SER A 95 -8.64 7.82 -4.12
C SER A 95 -9.16 7.12 -5.38
N ARG A 96 -8.55 7.33 -6.55
CA ARG A 96 -8.91 6.63 -7.80
C ARG A 96 -8.83 5.11 -7.71
N PHE A 97 -7.97 4.58 -6.84
CA PHE A 97 -7.74 3.14 -6.70
C PHE A 97 -8.30 2.55 -5.39
N ALA A 98 -8.75 3.42 -4.46
CA ALA A 98 -9.39 3.06 -3.21
C ALA A 98 -10.91 2.86 -3.41
N SER A 99 -11.31 1.78 -4.06
CA SER A 99 -12.73 1.48 -4.34
C SER A 99 -13.48 0.89 -3.13
N GLY A 100 -13.53 1.62 -2.02
CA GLY A 100 -14.47 1.36 -0.90
C GLY A 100 -14.02 0.39 0.20
N ALA A 101 -12.89 -0.30 0.07
CA ALA A 101 -12.35 -1.22 1.10
C ALA A 101 -10.97 -0.82 1.65
N ALA A 102 -10.50 0.40 1.35
CA ALA A 102 -9.21 0.90 1.79
C ALA A 102 -9.38 1.93 2.89
N TYR A 103 -8.76 1.69 4.05
CA TYR A 103 -8.58 2.71 5.08
C TYR A 103 -7.31 3.49 4.77
N VAL A 104 -7.44 4.79 4.50
CA VAL A 104 -6.30 5.68 4.27
C VAL A 104 -6.07 6.50 5.53
N SER A 105 -4.90 6.33 6.15
CA SER A 105 -4.41 7.19 7.22
C SER A 105 -3.24 7.99 6.70
N ALA A 106 -3.27 9.31 6.89
CA ALA A 106 -2.16 10.19 6.57
C ALA A 106 -1.65 10.84 7.87
N THR A 107 -0.35 10.70 8.12
CA THR A 107 0.34 11.37 9.23
C THR A 107 1.38 12.30 8.64
N ALA A 108 1.33 13.58 9.00
CA ALA A 108 2.34 14.56 8.63
C ALA A 108 3.21 14.87 9.85
N GLU A 109 4.53 14.83 9.68
CA GLU A 109 5.49 15.26 10.69
C GLU A 109 6.24 16.48 10.16
N ALA A 110 6.17 17.59 10.90
CA ALA A 110 6.93 18.79 10.56
C ALA A 110 8.35 18.64 11.11
N VAL A 111 9.36 18.74 10.24
CA VAL A 111 10.74 18.95 10.69
C VAL A 111 10.82 20.40 11.17
N MET A 112 10.79 20.61 12.48
CA MET A 112 11.04 21.94 13.05
C MET A 112 12.50 22.32 12.81
N THR A 113 12.77 23.08 11.75
CA THR A 113 14.03 23.79 11.61
C THR A 113 14.08 24.87 12.69
N THR A 114 14.90 24.66 13.72
CA THR A 114 15.14 25.65 14.77
C THR A 114 15.88 26.82 14.14
N GLU A 115 15.19 27.91 13.83
CA GLU A 115 15.83 29.18 13.53
C GLU A 115 16.36 29.77 14.83
N ALA A 116 17.70 29.77 14.97
CA ALA A 116 18.39 30.47 16.02
C ALA A 116 18.16 31.98 15.87
N ARG A 117 17.47 32.59 16.84
CA ARG A 117 17.43 34.05 17.01
C ARG A 117 18.79 34.55 17.45
N VAL A 118 19.35 35.51 16.69
CA VAL A 118 20.38 36.45 17.13
C VAL A 118 19.69 37.70 17.66
#